data_AF-A0A8J7B4I6-F1
#
_entry.id   AF-A0A8J7B4I6-F1
#
_cell.length_a   1.000
_cell.length_b   1.000
_cell.length_c   1.000
_cell.angle_alpha   90.00
_cell.angle_beta   90.00
_cell.angle_gamma   90.00
#
_symmetry.space_group_name_H-M   'P 1'
#
loop_
_entity.id
_entity.type
_entity.pdbx_description
1 polymer ?
#
loop_
_entity_poly.entity_id
_entity_poly.type
_entity_poly.pdbx_seq_one_letter_code
_entity_poly.pdbx_strand_id
1 'polypeptide(L)' 'MQRYIVNLEQALLEQVRSLNPAQQQAVLDFAAFLRQKVSTALQEPIPGLHKDIPYWIADDFDAPLPDEFWLGES' A
#
# COMPACT_ATOMS: atom_id res chain seq x y z
N MET A 1 -31.74 -17.17 22.00
CA MET A 1 -31.40 -16.29 20.86
C MET A 1 -30.17 -16.87 20.17
N GLN A 2 -30.33 -17.56 19.03
CA GLN A 2 -29.20 -18.07 18.24
C GLN A 2 -28.51 -16.90 17.53
N ARG A 3 -27.19 -16.72 17.73
CA ARG A 3 -26.36 -15.84 16.91
C ARG A 3 -26.18 -16.51 15.54
N TYR A 4 -26.73 -15.90 14.49
CA TYR A 4 -26.37 -16.24 13.12
C TYR A 4 -24.92 -15.81 12.90
N ILE A 5 -23.99 -16.76 12.86
CA ILE A 5 -22.63 -16.50 12.37
C ILE A 5 -22.77 -16.53 10.85
N VAL A 6 -22.94 -15.36 10.25
CA VAL A 6 -22.86 -15.25 8.78
C VAL A 6 -21.44 -15.64 8.41
N ASN A 7 -21.26 -16.72 7.65
CA ASN A 7 -19.95 -17.10 7.17
C ASN A 7 -19.48 -16.00 6.21
N LEU A 8 -18.23 -15.55 6.33
CA LEU A 8 -17.62 -14.53 5.49
C LEU A 8 -17.84 -14.81 3.99
N GLU A 9 -17.75 -16.07 3.59
CA GLU A 9 -17.98 -16.49 2.21
C GLU A 9 -19.41 -16.18 1.73
N GLN A 10 -20.40 -16.41 2.59
CA GLN A 10 -21.81 -16.13 2.29
C GLN A 10 -22.07 -14.63 2.22
N ALA A 11 -21.54 -13.87 3.19
CA ALA A 11 -21.68 -12.41 3.21
C ALA A 11 -21.04 -11.76 1.96
N LEU A 12 -19.87 -12.26 1.54
CA LEU A 12 -19.20 -11.78 0.33
C LEU A 12 -20.02 -12.11 -0.93
N LEU A 13 -20.52 -13.34 -1.04
CA LEU A 13 -21.36 -13.77 -2.17
C LEU A 13 -22.65 -12.94 -2.29
N GLU A 14 -23.31 -12.66 -1.17
CA GLU A 14 -24.52 -11.82 -1.16
C GLU A 14 -24.23 -10.39 -1.62
N GLN A 15 -23.14 -9.79 -1.14
CA GLN A 15 -22.73 -8.44 -1.55
C GLN A 15 -22.39 -8.40 -3.04
N VAL A 16 -21.56 -9.33 -3.54
CA VAL A 16 -21.14 -9.36 -4.94
C VAL A 16 -22.34 -9.57 -5.89
N ARG A 17 -23.32 -10.39 -5.51
CA ARG A 17 -24.54 -10.60 -6.31
C ARG A 17 -25.41 -9.35 -6.43
N SER A 18 -25.35 -8.43 -5.46
CA SER A 18 -26.10 -7.17 -5.52
C SER A 18 -25.46 -6.12 -6.44
N LEU A 19 -24.22 -6.33 -6.86
CA LEU A 19 -23.47 -5.43 -7.74
C LEU A 19 -23.83 -5.63 -9.21
N ASN A 20 -23.62 -4.59 -10.02
CA ASN A 20 -23.75 -4.69 -11.47
C ASN A 20 -22.58 -5.48 -12.10
N PRO A 21 -22.67 -5.92 -13.37
CA PRO A 21 -21.64 -6.75 -13.99
C PRO A 21 -20.23 -6.13 -14.00
N ALA A 22 -20.12 -4.82 -14.21
CA ALA A 22 -18.81 -4.13 -14.21
C ALA A 22 -18.18 -4.13 -12.81
N GLN A 23 -18.99 -3.92 -11.77
CA GLN A 23 -18.55 -3.96 -10.38
C GLN A 23 -18.20 -5.38 -9.93
N GLN A 24 -18.93 -6.40 -10.38
CA GLN A 24 -18.58 -7.81 -10.14
C GLN A 24 -17.21 -8.14 -10.74
N GLN A 25 -16.93 -7.67 -11.95
CA GLN A 25 -15.61 -7.82 -12.58
C GLN A 25 -14.51 -7.14 -11.77
N ALA A 26 -14.74 -5.92 -11.27
CA ALA A 26 -13.77 -5.21 -10.44
C ALA A 26 -13.40 -5.98 -9.15
N VAL A 27 -14.35 -6.71 -8.55
CA VAL A 27 -14.06 -7.57 -7.39
C VAL A 27 -13.15 -8.74 -7.78
N LEU A 28 -13.37 -9.35 -8.94
CA LEU A 28 -12.50 -10.41 -9.46
C LEU A 28 -11.09 -9.89 -9.75
N ASP A 29 -10.99 -8.71 -10.37
CA ASP A 29 -9.72 -8.06 -10.68
C ASP A 29 -8.96 -7.71 -9.39
N PHE A 30 -9.66 -7.22 -8.36
CA PHE A 30 -9.06 -6.96 -7.05
C PHE A 30 -8.56 -8.23 -6.36
N ALA A 31 -9.30 -9.34 -6.45
CA ALA A 31 -8.85 -10.62 -5.92
C ALA A 31 -7.60 -11.13 -6.65
N ALA A 32 -7.51 -10.94 -7.98
CA ALA A 32 -6.30 -11.23 -8.74
C ALA A 32 -5.13 -10.35 -8.31
N PHE A 33 -5.35 -9.05 -8.12
CA PHE A 33 -4.36 -8.12 -7.58
C PHE A 33 -3.82 -8.55 -6.21
N LEU A 34 -4.69 -8.98 -5.29
CA LEU A 34 -4.25 -9.45 -3.97
C LEU A 34 -3.30 -10.65 -4.06
N ARG A 35 -3.57 -11.60 -4.97
CA ARG A 35 -2.69 -12.75 -5.20
C ARG A 35 -1.31 -12.33 -5.71
N GLN A 36 -1.26 -11.31 -6.58
CA GLN A 36 -0.01 -10.74 -7.08
C GLN A 36 0.73 -9.94 -5.99
N LYS A 37 0.02 -9.19 -5.16
CA LYS A 37 0.64 -8.39 -4.09
C LYS A 37 1.34 -9.26 -3.05
N VAL A 38 0.75 -10.42 -2.71
CA VAL A 38 1.38 -11.38 -1.78
C VAL A 38 2.72 -11.89 -2.32
N SER A 39 2.87 -12.07 -3.63
CA SER A 39 4.16 -12.46 -4.22
C SER A 39 5.18 -11.31 -4.29
N THR A 40 4.76 -10.05 -4.26
CA THR A 40 5.68 -8.88 -4.23
C THR A 40 6.11 -8.47 -2.83
N ALA A 41 5.29 -8.74 -1.80
CA ALA A 41 5.52 -8.29 -0.42
C ALA A 41 6.74 -8.93 0.28
N LEU A 42 7.42 -9.91 -0.35
CA LEU A 42 8.65 -10.52 0.15
C LEU A 42 9.93 -9.78 -0.28
N GLN A 43 9.84 -8.73 -1.09
CA GLN A 43 11.01 -7.93 -1.42
C GLN A 43 11.15 -6.80 -0.41
N GLU A 44 12.17 -6.92 0.47
CA GLU A 44 12.65 -5.77 1.23
C GLU A 44 12.97 -4.64 0.23
N PRO A 45 12.57 -3.39 0.52
CA PRO A 45 12.87 -2.28 -0.37
C PRO A 45 14.39 -2.21 -0.51
N ILE A 46 14.87 -2.50 -1.72
CA ILE A 46 16.29 -2.38 -2.03
C ILE A 46 16.59 -0.89 -1.88
N PRO A 47 17.40 -0.47 -0.88
CA PRO A 47 17.78 0.92 -0.80
C PRO A 47 18.45 1.27 -2.12
N GLY A 48 17.97 2.34 -2.76
CA GLY A 48 18.42 2.75 -4.09
C GLY A 48 19.90 3.16 -4.12
N LEU A 49 20.29 3.99 -5.08
CA LEU A 49 21.67 4.47 -5.26
C LEU A 49 22.35 5.08 -4.01
N HIS A 50 21.59 5.37 -2.96
CA HIS A 50 22.04 6.06 -1.75
C HIS A 50 22.11 5.18 -0.50
N LYS A 51 22.14 3.85 -0.64
CA LYS A 51 22.16 2.90 0.49
C LYS A 51 23.29 3.12 1.52
N ASP A 52 24.42 3.68 1.06
CA ASP A 52 25.62 3.91 1.86
C ASP A 52 25.84 5.40 2.18
N ILE A 53 24.89 6.28 1.83
CA ILE A 53 25.02 7.71 2.06
C ILE A 53 24.28 8.10 3.35
N PRO A 54 24.94 8.75 4.32
CA PRO A 54 24.25 9.34 5.44
C PRO A 54 23.30 10.42 4.92
N TYR A 55 22.00 10.22 5.10
CA TYR A 55 20.98 11.20 4.77
C TYR A 55 20.78 12.15 5.94
N TRP A 56 20.66 13.43 5.63
CA TRP A 56 20.18 14.43 6.57
C TRP A 56 18.74 14.77 6.20
N ILE A 57 17.84 14.66 7.19
CA ILE A 57 16.44 15.08 7.08
C ILE A 57 16.26 16.16 8.15
N ALA A 58 15.74 17.32 7.76
CA ALA A 58 15.39 18.36 8.71
C ALA A 58 14.26 17.88 9.64
N ASP A 59 14.29 18.30 10.91
CA ASP A 59 13.25 17.97 11.89
C ASP A 59 11.86 18.52 11.49
N ASP A 60 11.84 19.59 10.71
CA ASP A 60 10.66 20.17 10.08
C ASP A 60 10.81 20.09 8.55
N PHE A 61 9.94 19.31 7.91
CA PHE A 61 9.98 19.10 6.47
C PHE A 61 9.67 20.37 5.68
N ASP A 62 8.89 21.29 6.26
CA ASP A 62 8.52 22.56 5.63
C ASP A 62 9.55 23.67 5.90
N ALA A 63 10.56 23.41 6.74
CA ALA A 63 11.62 24.37 6.99
C ALA A 63 12.51 24.55 5.75
N PRO A 64 12.99 25.79 5.49
CA PRO A 64 13.92 26.03 4.40
C PRO A 64 15.21 25.25 4.62
N LEU A 65 15.78 24.74 3.52
CA LEU A 65 17.09 24.09 3.56
C LEU A 65 18.16 25.12 3.96
N PRO A 66 19.11 24.74 4.83
CA PRO A 66 20.17 25.63 5.29
C PRO A 66 21.13 25.98 4.14
N ASP A 67 21.82 27.12 4.24
CA ASP A 67 22.67 27.63 3.16
C ASP A 67 23.82 26.66 2.80
N GLU A 68 24.31 25.92 3.79
CA GLU A 68 25.34 24.88 3.64
C GLU A 68 24.92 23.77 2.65
N PHE A 69 23.61 23.46 2.59
CA PHE A 69 23.06 22.51 1.62
C PHE A 69 23.21 23.03 0.18
N TRP A 70 22.98 24.33 -0.04
CA TRP A 70 23.10 24.96 -1.37
C TRP A 70 24.54 25.20 -1.78
N LEU A 71 25.42 25.46 -0.81
CA LEU A 71 26.83 25.77 -1.04
C LEU A 71 27.71 24.51 -1.09
N GLY A 72 27.19 23.34 -0.70
CA GLY A 72 27.92 22.08 -0.70
C GLY A 72 29.07 22.05 0.32
N GLU A 73 28.95 22.87 1.36
CA GLU A 73 29.94 22.96 2.43
C GLU A 73 29.62 21.90 3.49
N SER A 74 30.62 21.07 3.83
CA SER A 74 30.53 19.96 4.80
C SER A 74 31.18 20.31 6.12
#